data_AF-A0A928SP39-F1
#
_entry.id   AF-A0A928SP39-F1
#
_cell.length_a   1.000
_cell.length_b   1.000
_cell.length_c   1.000
_cell.angle_alpha   90.00
_cell.angle_beta   90.00
_cell.angle_gamma   90.00
#
_symmetry.space_group_name_H-M   'P 1'
#
loop_
_entity.id
_entity.type
_entity.pdbx_description
1 polymer ?
#
loop_
_entity_poly.entity_id
_entity_poly.type
_entity_poly.pdbx_seq_one_letter_code
_entity_poly.pdbx_strand_id
1 'polypeptide(L)' 'MVFAVSDMTGDGKAEILIVNPDTMTINWLTSQSDYTIWESRTIGNQRAVVL' A
#
# COMPACT_ATOMS: atom_id res chain seq x y z
N MET A 1 -8.22 3.89 -6.81
CA MET A 1 -7.76 3.35 -5.51
C MET A 1 -8.14 1.88 -5.41
N VAL A 2 -7.22 1.04 -4.93
CA VAL A 2 -7.46 -0.40 -4.67
C VAL A 2 -6.95 -0.72 -3.27
N PHE A 3 -7.65 -1.57 -2.52
CA PHE A 3 -7.19 -2.08 -1.23
C PHE A 3 -7.00 -3.59 -1.29
N ALA A 4 -6.03 -4.09 -0.52
CA ALA A 4 -5.79 -5.52 -0.33
C ALA A 4 -5.48 -5.80 1.15
N VAL A 5 -5.81 -7.01 1.59
CA VAL A 5 -5.58 -7.48 2.95
C VAL A 5 -4.93 -8.86 2.87
N SER A 6 -3.77 -9.03 3.50
CA SER A 6 -3.00 -10.28 3.50
C SER A 6 -1.98 -10.26 4.63
N ASP A 7 -1.61 -11.43 5.15
CA ASP A 7 -0.42 -11.59 5.99
C ASP A 7 0.83 -11.48 5.12
N MET A 8 1.53 -10.36 5.22
CA MET A 8 2.74 -9.98 4.51
C MET A 8 3.99 -10.09 5.39
N THR A 9 3.84 -10.07 6.72
CA THR A 9 4.97 -10.13 7.67
C THR A 9 5.25 -11.53 8.19
N GLY A 10 4.28 -12.45 8.06
CA GLY A 10 4.37 -13.84 8.48
C GLY A 10 4.06 -14.07 9.96
N ASP A 11 3.42 -13.10 10.63
CA ASP A 11 3.07 -13.19 12.05
C ASP A 11 1.68 -13.78 12.32
N GLY A 12 0.97 -14.18 11.27
CA GLY A 12 -0.39 -14.72 11.34
C GLY A 12 -1.48 -13.66 11.48
N LYS A 13 -1.14 -12.37 11.39
CA LYS A 13 -2.10 -11.25 11.35
C LYS A 13 -2.06 -10.62 9.96
N ALA A 14 -3.19 -10.11 9.51
CA ALA A 14 -3.27 -9.50 8.19
C ALA A 14 -2.83 -8.04 8.22
N GLU A 15 -2.09 -7.61 7.21
CA GLU A 15 -1.78 -6.22 6.94
C GLU A 15 -2.75 -5.61 5.92
N ILE A 16 -2.75 -4.27 5.88
CA ILE A 16 -3.58 -3.49 4.97
C ILE A 16 -2.68 -2.81 3.96
N LEU A 17 -2.96 -3.00 2.67
CA LEU A 17 -2.28 -2.36 1.56
C LEU A 17 -3.27 -1.51 0.77
N ILE A 18 -2.88 -0.30 0.41
CA ILE A 18 -3.67 0.64 -0.39
C ILE A 18 -2.81 1.10 -1.56
N VAL A 19 -3.29 0.86 -2.78
CA VAL A 19 -2.67 1.31 -4.02
C VAL A 19 -3.45 2.51 -4.54
N ASN A 20 -2.73 3.60 -4.79
CA ASN A 20 -3.23 4.84 -5.36
C ASN A 20 -2.62 5.04 -6.75
N PRO A 21 -3.30 4.59 -7.82
CA PRO A 21 -2.77 4.68 -9.19
C PRO A 21 -2.57 6.13 -9.65
N ASP A 22 -3.44 7.04 -9.18
CA ASP A 22 -3.40 8.46 -9.56
C ASP A 22 -2.10 9.13 -9.07
N THR A 23 -1.65 8.80 -7.87
CA THR A 23 -0.40 9.32 -7.30
C THR A 23 0.79 8.39 -7.49
N MET A 24 0.59 7.22 -8.09
CA MET A 24 1.57 6.13 -8.18
C MET A 24 2.19 5.82 -6.81
N THR A 25 1.37 5.78 -5.76
CA THR A 25 1.81 5.43 -4.39
C THR A 25 1.19 4.13 -3.92
N ILE A 26 1.97 3.39 -3.14
CA ILE A 26 1.51 2.26 -2.34
C ILE A 26 1.69 2.63 -0.88
N ASN A 27 0.64 2.43 -0.10
CA ASN A 27 0.61 2.71 1.32
C ASN A 27 0.28 1.41 2.06
N TRP A 28 0.87 1.18 3.22
CA TRP A 28 0.53 0.02 4.03
C TRP A 28 0.57 0.32 5.52
N LEU A 29 -0.22 -0.47 6.26
CA LEU A 29 -0.22 -0.53 7.71
C LEU A 29 0.09 -1.95 8.14
N THR A 30 0.99 -2.10 9.10
CA THR A 30 1.41 -3.40 9.60
C THR A 30 0.77 -3.72 10.94
N SER A 31 0.47 -5.00 11.17
CA SER A 31 0.05 -5.53 12.48
C SER A 31 1.13 -5.28 13.54
N GLN A 32 2.41 -5.33 13.15
CA GLN A 32 3.57 -5.06 14.01
C GLN A 32 3.64 -3.62 14.51
N SER A 33 3.01 -2.68 13.80
CA SER A 33 2.88 -1.27 14.21
C SER A 33 1.59 -0.98 14.97
N ASP A 34 0.82 -2.01 15.33
CA ASP A 34 -0.55 -1.88 15.84
C ASP A 34 -1.47 -1.04 14.92
N TYR A 35 -1.18 -1.05 13.61
CA TYR A 35 -1.83 -0.22 12.60
C TYR A 35 -1.79 1.29 12.90
N THR A 36 -0.80 1.75 13.66
CA THR A 36 -0.65 3.17 14.03
C THR A 36 0.32 3.93 13.12
N ILE A 37 1.18 3.21 12.41
CA ILE A 37 2.17 3.79 11.51
C ILE A 37 1.69 3.64 10.07
N TRP A 38 1.66 4.75 9.35
CA TRP A 38 1.36 4.81 7.92
C TRP A 38 2.66 4.86 7.12
N GLU A 39 3.00 3.75 6.48
CA GLU A 39 4.12 3.68 5.55
C GLU A 39 3.64 4.00 4.13
N SER A 40 4.47 4.68 3.34
CA SER A 40 4.12 5.07 1.97
C SER A 40 5.34 5.06 1.06
N ARG A 41 5.16 4.51 -0.14
CA ARG A 41 6.19 4.46 -1.17
C ARG A 41 5.63 4.83 -2.53
N THR A 42 6.26 5.82 -3.16
CA THR A 42 6.05 6.13 -4.58
C THR A 42 6.74 5.07 -5.44
N ILE A 43 5.98 4.44 -6.34
CA ILE A 43 6.46 3.37 -7.24
C ILE A 43 6.78 3.85 -8.65
N GLY A 44 6.55 5.13 -8.93
CA GLY A 44 6.91 5.74 -10.19
C GLY A 44 6.27 7.10 -10.38
N ASN A 45 6.39 7.63 -11.61
CA ASN A 45 5.66 8.81 -12.03
C ASN A 45 4.45 8.38 -12.84
N GLN A 46 3.31 9.03 -12.61
CA GLN A 46 2.13 8.80 -13.44
C GLN A 46 2.45 9.24 -14.86
N ARG A 47 2.38 8.32 -15.81
CA ARG A 47 2.54 8.63 -17.24
C ARG A 47 1.20 8.41 -17.90
N ALA A 48 0.54 9.51 -18.27
CA ALA A 48 -0.56 9.43 -19.21
C ALA A 48 0.01 9.10 -20.60
N VAL A 49 -0.34 7.93 -21.14
CA VAL A 49 -0.17 7.66 -22.56
C VAL A 49 -1.42 8.24 -23.22
N VAL A 50 -1.26 9.33 -23.96
CA VAL A 50 -2.31 9.83 -24.83
C VAL A 50 -2.37 8.91 -26.04
N LEU A 51 -3.52 8.26 -26.23
CA LEU A 51 -3.81 7.35 -27.34
C LEU A 51 -4.52 8.10 -28.47
#